data_AF-A0A1G1STL6-F1
#
_entry.id   AF-A0A1G1STL6-F1
#
_cell.length_a   1.000
_cell.length_b   1.000
_cell.length_c   1.000
_cell.angle_alpha   90.00
_cell.angle_beta   90.00
_cell.angle_gamma   90.00
#
_symmetry.space_group_name_H-M   'P 1'
#
loop_
_entity.id
_entity.type
_entity.pdbx_description
1 polymer ?
#
loop_
_entity_poly.entity_id
_entity_poly.type
_entity_poly.pdbx_seq_one_letter_code
_entity_poly.pdbx_strand_id
1 'polypeptide(L)'
;MMGLARRSGGDPLQHDPRILATLMQSLEASLQDVKRVLVYVCDQSDGKQEYRHKLFGLWFQRHNAGRFVRHVVAAANGLYASVIYSKNNPFTSELEDSLPELTNKINQ
;
A
#
# COMPACT_ATOMS: atom_id res chain seq x y z
N MET A 1 -28.79 33.92 2.45
CA MET A 1 -29.06 32.47 2.62
C MET A 1 -28.36 31.74 1.49
N MET A 2 -27.20 31.15 1.72
CA MET A 2 -26.52 30.28 0.75
C MET A 2 -25.70 29.26 1.55
N GLY A 3 -26.25 28.05 1.68
CA GLY A 3 -25.59 26.94 2.35
C GLY A 3 -24.61 26.26 1.40
N LEU A 4 -23.33 26.27 1.77
CA LEU A 4 -22.32 25.40 1.18
C LEU A 4 -22.70 23.95 1.48
N ALA A 5 -23.11 23.20 0.45
CA ALA A 5 -23.26 21.77 0.53
C ALA A 5 -21.89 21.15 0.82
N ARG A 6 -21.65 20.78 2.08
CA ARG A 6 -20.56 19.86 2.45
C ARG A 6 -20.80 18.57 1.67
N ARG A 7 -19.92 18.26 0.71
CA ARG A 7 -19.84 16.92 0.14
C ARG A 7 -19.50 15.97 1.28
N SER A 8 -20.47 15.18 1.71
CA SER A 8 -20.27 14.02 2.56
C SER A 8 -19.26 13.10 1.89
N GLY A 9 -18.05 13.03 2.44
CA GLY A 9 -17.09 11.99 2.09
C GLY A 9 -17.78 10.64 2.30
N GLY A 10 -17.80 9.80 1.25
CA GLY A 10 -18.37 8.47 1.33
C GLY A 10 -17.75 7.68 2.48
N ASP A 11 -18.58 6.90 3.17
CA ASP A 11 -18.16 6.00 4.23
C ASP A 11 -17.04 5.07 3.69
N PRO A 12 -15.87 4.95 4.35
CA PRO A 12 -14.84 3.99 3.98
C PRO A 12 -15.32 2.52 3.97
N LEU A 13 -16.54 2.23 4.45
CA LEU A 13 -17.23 0.94 4.30
C LEU A 13 -17.97 0.78 2.96
N GLN A 14 -18.04 1.80 2.12
CA GLN A 14 -18.71 1.78 0.81
C GLN A 14 -17.78 1.29 -0.33
N HIS A 15 -16.88 0.37 -0.01
CA HIS A 15 -16.02 -0.30 -0.99
C HIS A 15 -16.39 -1.76 -1.11
N ASP A 16 -16.30 -2.30 -2.33
CA ASP A 16 -16.62 -3.70 -2.60
C ASP A 16 -15.68 -4.62 -1.78
N PRO A 17 -16.22 -5.41 -0.83
CA PRO A 17 -15.41 -6.26 0.04
C PRO A 17 -14.64 -7.33 -0.74
N ARG A 18 -15.06 -7.66 -1.98
CA ARG A 18 -14.36 -8.61 -2.85
C ARG A 18 -13.01 -8.06 -3.29
N ILE A 19 -12.88 -6.74 -3.51
CA ILE A 19 -11.60 -6.11 -3.88
C ILE A 19 -10.60 -6.28 -2.75
N LEU A 20 -11.03 -6.00 -1.52
CA LEU A 20 -10.21 -6.20 -0.33
C LEU A 20 -9.77 -7.66 -0.20
N ALA A 21 -10.71 -8.60 -0.31
CA ALA A 21 -10.42 -10.02 -0.21
C ALA A 21 -9.39 -10.47 -1.26
N THR A 22 -9.57 -10.06 -2.51
CA THR A 22 -8.63 -10.35 -3.60
C THR A 22 -7.25 -9.75 -3.31
N LEU A 23 -7.16 -8.48 -2.90
CA LEU A 23 -5.87 -7.85 -2.62
C LEU A 23 -5.11 -8.55 -1.50
N MET A 24 -5.80 -8.90 -0.40
CA MET A 24 -5.16 -9.61 0.72
C MET A 24 -4.73 -11.02 0.30
N GLN A 25 -5.56 -11.74 -0.45
CA GLN A 25 -5.22 -13.06 -0.96
C GLN A 25 -4.04 -13.02 -1.94
N SER A 26 -3.99 -12.04 -2.84
CA SER A 26 -2.85 -11.85 -3.73
C SER A 26 -1.57 -11.55 -2.96
N LEU A 27 -1.64 -10.68 -1.95
CA LEU A 27 -0.49 -10.34 -1.10
C LEU A 27 0.03 -11.58 -0.37
N GLU A 28 -0.86 -12.36 0.24
CA GLU A 28 -0.50 -13.61 0.91
C GLU A 28 0.10 -14.63 -0.05
N ALA A 29 -0.50 -14.81 -1.23
CA ALA A 29 0.00 -15.73 -2.25
C ALA A 29 1.40 -15.34 -2.75
N SER A 30 1.62 -14.03 -2.99
CA SER A 30 2.93 -13.52 -3.43
C SER A 30 4.03 -13.69 -2.38
N LEU A 31 3.67 -13.64 -1.10
CA LEU A 31 4.59 -13.70 0.04
C LEU A 31 4.56 -15.04 0.80
N GLN A 32 4.03 -16.10 0.18
CA GLN A 32 4.10 -17.46 0.76
C GLN A 32 5.53 -17.91 1.04
N ASP A 33 6.45 -17.56 0.14
CA ASP A 33 7.88 -17.67 0.42
C ASP A 33 8.34 -16.43 1.20
N VAL A 34 8.74 -16.64 2.45
CA VAL A 34 9.13 -15.58 3.38
C VAL A 34 10.30 -14.74 2.90
N LYS A 35 11.10 -15.22 1.94
CA LYS A 35 12.22 -14.48 1.35
C LYS A 35 11.80 -13.47 0.30
N ARG A 36 10.57 -13.58 -0.22
CA ARG A 36 10.08 -12.71 -1.29
C ARG A 36 9.77 -11.31 -0.77
N VAL A 37 9.86 -10.38 -1.70
CA VAL A 37 9.50 -8.97 -1.54
C VAL A 37 8.52 -8.62 -2.64
N LEU A 38 7.45 -7.92 -2.27
CA LEU A 38 6.42 -7.42 -3.17
C LEU A 38 6.56 -5.91 -3.31
N VAL A 39 6.59 -5.42 -4.54
CA VAL A 39 6.45 -3.99 -4.84
C VAL A 39 5.01 -3.73 -5.26
N TYR A 40 4.28 -2.98 -4.44
CA TYR A 40 2.92 -2.55 -4.71
C TYR A 40 2.95 -1.12 -5.27
N VAL A 41 2.39 -0.91 -6.47
CA VAL A 41 2.31 0.39 -7.12
C VAL A 41 0.85 0.70 -7.42
N CYS A 42 0.40 1.91 -7.07
CA CYS A 42 -0.93 2.36 -7.46
C CYS A 42 -0.91 2.74 -8.93
N ASP A 43 -1.84 2.19 -9.71
CA ASP A 43 -2.10 2.64 -11.08
C ASP A 43 -2.32 4.16 -11.12
N GLN A 44 -1.93 4.82 -12.20
CA GLN A 44 -2.00 6.27 -12.39
C GLN A 44 -3.00 6.68 -13.48
N SER A 45 -3.61 5.73 -14.18
CA SER A 45 -4.39 5.97 -15.40
C SER A 45 -5.61 6.89 -15.22
N ASP A 46 -6.20 6.91 -14.02
CA ASP A 46 -7.45 7.63 -13.72
C ASP A 46 -7.30 8.79 -12.73
N GLY A 47 -6.07 9.13 -12.33
CA GLY A 47 -5.79 10.21 -11.37
C GLY A 47 -6.16 9.91 -9.91
N LYS A 48 -6.58 8.69 -9.56
CA LYS A 48 -7.01 8.31 -8.19
C LYS A 48 -5.95 7.55 -7.38
N GLN A 49 -4.69 7.60 -7.80
CA GLN A 49 -3.58 6.90 -7.17
C GLN A 49 -3.42 7.21 -5.67
N GLU A 50 -3.57 8.47 -5.27
CA GLU A 50 -3.45 8.88 -3.86
C GLU A 50 -4.56 8.26 -3.01
N TYR A 51 -5.78 8.22 -3.56
CA TYR A 51 -6.92 7.61 -2.89
C TYR A 51 -6.72 6.10 -2.70
N ARG A 52 -6.27 5.40 -3.76
CA ARG A 52 -5.91 3.97 -3.68
C ARG A 52 -4.81 3.72 -2.66
N HIS A 53 -3.79 4.57 -2.60
CA HIS A 53 -2.71 4.46 -1.62
C HIS A 53 -3.22 4.54 -0.18
N LYS A 54 -4.10 5.52 0.11
CA LYS A 54 -4.71 5.69 1.44
C LYS A 54 -5.60 4.50 1.79
N LEU A 55 -6.45 4.06 0.86
CA LEU A 55 -7.37 2.95 1.07
C LEU A 55 -6.62 1.63 1.31
N PHE A 56 -5.60 1.35 0.49
CA PHE A 56 -4.74 0.18 0.69
C PHE A 56 -4.02 0.23 2.03
N GLY A 57 -3.52 1.39 2.46
CA GLY A 57 -2.89 1.55 3.77
C GLY A 57 -3.81 1.19 4.93
N LEU A 58 -5.06 1.66 4.90
CA LEU A 58 -6.08 1.33 5.90
C LEU A 58 -6.40 -0.17 5.91
N TRP A 59 -6.60 -0.76 4.74
CA TRP A 59 -6.87 -2.19 4.61
C TRP A 59 -5.71 -3.06 5.07
N PHE A 60 -4.50 -2.70 4.65
CA PHE A 60 -3.28 -3.38 5.08
C PHE A 60 -3.18 -3.35 6.60
N GLN A 61 -3.30 -2.18 7.24
CA GLN A 61 -3.22 -2.07 8.69
C GLN A 61 -4.29 -2.94 9.40
N ARG A 62 -5.52 -2.94 8.89
CA ARG A 62 -6.64 -3.70 9.49
C ARG A 62 -6.48 -5.22 9.35
N HIS A 63 -5.93 -5.72 8.25
CA HIS A 63 -5.94 -7.15 7.91
C HIS A 63 -4.56 -7.84 8.01
N ASN A 64 -3.47 -7.08 8.11
CA ASN A 64 -2.12 -7.64 8.15
C ASN A 64 -1.84 -8.49 9.41
N ALA A 65 -2.49 -8.17 10.54
CA ALA A 65 -2.28 -8.86 11.83
C ALA A 65 -0.80 -9.00 12.24
N GLY A 66 0.07 -8.08 11.77
CA GLY A 66 1.51 -8.08 12.03
C GLY A 66 2.34 -9.10 11.24
N ARG A 67 1.78 -9.75 10.22
CA ARG A 67 2.49 -10.79 9.41
C ARG A 67 3.48 -10.20 8.42
N PHE A 68 3.17 -9.04 7.85
CA PHE A 68 3.97 -8.37 6.83
C PHE A 68 4.40 -6.98 7.31
N VAL A 69 5.51 -6.51 6.78
CA VAL A 69 6.00 -5.14 6.93
C VAL A 69 5.74 -4.39 5.63
N ARG A 70 5.34 -3.12 5.72
CA ARG A 70 5.11 -2.24 4.57
C ARG A 70 5.93 -0.97 4.74
N HIS A 71 6.79 -0.68 3.77
CA HIS A 71 7.50 0.59 3.64
C HIS A 71 6.98 1.36 2.45
N VAL A 72 6.57 2.60 2.66
CA VAL A 72 6.20 3.51 1.56
C VAL A 72 7.48 4.07 0.97
N VAL A 73 7.73 3.78 -0.31
CA VAL A 73 8.94 4.22 -1.05
C VAL A 73 8.66 5.36 -2.02
N ALA A 74 7.38 5.63 -2.32
CA ALA A 74 6.93 6.81 -3.06
C ALA A 74 5.52 7.20 -2.62
N ALA A 75 5.30 8.50 -2.44
CA ALA A 75 3.99 9.07 -2.10
C ALA A 75 3.84 10.51 -2.63
N ALA A 76 4.57 10.85 -3.70
CA ALA A 76 4.62 12.19 -4.28
C ALA A 76 4.75 12.10 -5.81
N ASN A 77 4.58 13.24 -6.49
CA ASN A 77 4.76 13.36 -7.94
C ASN A 77 3.92 12.36 -8.76
N GLY A 78 2.72 12.01 -8.25
CA GLY A 78 1.84 11.05 -8.88
C GLY A 78 2.25 9.58 -8.69
N LEU A 79 3.41 9.28 -8.14
CA LEU A 79 3.84 7.90 -7.85
C LEU A 79 3.54 7.52 -6.40
N TYR A 80 2.80 6.42 -6.23
CA TYR A 80 2.47 5.87 -4.93
C TYR A 80 2.85 4.40 -4.91
N ALA A 81 3.95 4.10 -4.24
CA ALA A 81 4.53 2.76 -4.21
C ALA A 81 4.89 2.34 -2.78
N SER A 82 4.84 1.04 -2.54
CA SER A 82 5.26 0.44 -1.27
C SER A 82 5.99 -0.86 -1.50
N VAL A 83 7.04 -1.08 -0.71
CA VAL A 83 7.72 -2.37 -0.59
C VAL A 83 7.09 -3.13 0.58
N ILE A 84 6.75 -4.39 0.36
CA ILE A 84 6.06 -5.24 1.33
C ILE A 84 6.78 -6.59 1.41
N TYR A 85 7.08 -7.05 2.62
CA TYR A 85 7.74 -8.34 2.84
C TYR A 85 7.27 -8.98 4.16
N SER A 86 7.55 -10.27 4.33
CA SER A 86 7.24 -10.98 5.58
C SER A 86 8.00 -10.38 6.76
N LYS A 87 7.35 -10.23 7.91
CA LYS A 87 8.03 -9.83 9.16
C LYS A 87 9.13 -10.82 9.55
N ASN A 88 9.02 -12.08 9.10
CA ASN A 88 9.99 -13.14 9.32
C ASN A 88 10.92 -13.36 8.12
N ASN A 89 11.07 -12.37 7.23
CA ASN A 89 12.03 -12.46 6.13
C ASN A 89 13.46 -12.55 6.72
N PRO A 90 14.27 -13.55 6.33
CA PRO A 90 15.63 -13.69 6.88
C PRO A 90 16.58 -12.56 6.47
N PHE A 91 16.20 -11.73 5.50
CA PHE A 91 16.99 -10.61 4.98
C PHE A 91 16.45 -9.25 5.45
N THR A 92 15.67 -9.19 6.54
CA THR A 92 15.04 -7.92 6.98
C THR A 92 16.06 -6.81 7.19
N SER A 93 17.22 -7.07 7.81
CA SER A 93 18.24 -6.04 8.04
C SER A 93 18.77 -5.47 6.71
N GLU A 94 19.11 -6.33 5.76
CA GLU A 94 19.61 -5.91 4.44
C GLU A 94 18.54 -5.16 3.63
N LEU A 95 17.28 -5.56 3.76
CA LEU A 95 16.16 -4.84 3.18
C LEU A 95 16.04 -3.45 3.80
N GLU A 96 16.07 -3.33 5.12
CA GLU A 96 15.99 -2.06 5.83
C GLU A 96 17.15 -1.11 5.47
N ASP A 97 18.36 -1.64 5.35
CA ASP A 97 19.56 -0.87 4.95
C ASP A 97 19.47 -0.34 3.51
N SER A 98 18.81 -1.08 2.61
CA SER A 98 18.69 -0.70 1.18
C SER A 98 17.51 0.21 0.85
N LEU A 99 16.48 0.26 1.71
CA LEU A 99 15.26 1.04 1.48
C LEU A 99 15.48 2.55 1.30
N PRO A 100 16.40 3.23 2.02
CA PRO A 100 16.67 4.64 1.81
C PRO A 100 17.21 4.94 0.40
N GLU A 101 18.14 4.11 -0.09
CA GLU A 101 18.70 4.26 -1.43
C GLU A 101 17.62 4.05 -2.50
N LEU A 102 16.80 3.01 -2.34
CA LEU A 102 15.67 2.74 -3.23
C LEU A 102 14.68 3.90 -3.26
N THR A 103 14.32 4.42 -2.08
CA THR A 103 13.41 5.56 -1.95
C THR A 103 13.96 6.78 -2.69
N ASN A 104 15.25 7.07 -2.54
CA ASN A 104 15.87 8.19 -3.25
C ASN A 104 15.84 7.99 -4.78
N LYS A 105 16.20 6.79 -5.27
CA LYS A 105 16.19 6.49 -6.72
C LYS A 105 14.80 6.57 -7.34
N ILE A 106 13.76 6.20 -6.61
CA ILE A 106 12.38 6.22 -7.11
C ILE A 106 11.82 7.64 -7.17
N ASN A 107 12.26 8.54 -6.28
CA ASN A 107 11.75 9.91 -6.19
C ASN A 107 12.60 10.97 -6.93
N GLN A 108 13.65 10.54 -7.65
CA GLN A 108 14.44 11.36 -8.58
C GLN A 108 13.71 11.51 -9.92
#